data_AF-A0A536HQ27-F1
#
_entry.id   AF-A0A536HQ27-F1
#
_cell.length_a   1.000
_cell.length_b   1.000
_cell.length_c   1.000
_cell.angle_alpha   90.00
_cell.angle_beta   90.00
_cell.angle_gamma   90.00
#
_symmetry.space_group_name_H-M   'P 1'
#
loop_
_entity.id
_entity.type
_entity.pdbx_description
1 polymer ?
#
loop_
_entity_poly.entity_id
_entity_poly.type
_entity_poly.pdbx_seq_one_letter_code
_entity_poly.pdbx_strand_id
1 'polypeptide(L)' 'MRRLSDTELADELKSAKEELFDFRFKLATRQLKNYRGLPAARRRIARALTVLQERERATNG' A
#
# COMPACT_ATOMS: atom_id res chain seq x y z
N MET A 1 -5.00 9.66 -3.99
CA MET A 1 -5.01 9.26 -2.56
C MET A 1 -5.82 10.22 -1.70
N ARG A 2 -5.51 11.52 -1.59
CA ARG A 2 -6.29 12.44 -0.71
C ARG A 2 -7.77 12.64 -1.09
N ARG A 3 -8.16 12.34 -2.34
CA ARG A 3 -9.54 12.39 -2.84
C ARG A 3 -10.31 11.07 -2.67
N LEU A 4 -9.66 9.99 -2.23
CA LEU A 4 -10.30 8.69 -2.04
C LEU A 4 -11.14 8.71 -0.76
N SER A 5 -12.25 7.99 -0.70
CA SER A 5 -12.95 7.74 0.57
C SER A 5 -12.08 6.89 1.52
N ASP A 6 -12.48 6.77 2.79
CA ASP A 6 -11.78 5.90 3.74
C ASP A 6 -11.85 4.43 3.32
N THR A 7 -12.97 4.01 2.71
CA THR A 7 -13.14 2.66 2.17
C THR A 7 -12.22 2.40 0.98
N GLU A 8 -12.13 3.34 0.04
CA GLU A 8 -11.21 3.23 -1.10
C GLU A 8 -9.73 3.25 -0.67
N LEU A 9 -9.39 3.98 0.39
CA LEU A 9 -8.05 3.96 0.99
C LEU A 9 -7.73 2.61 1.65
N ALA A 10 -8.70 2.00 2.33
CA ALA A 10 -8.57 0.67 2.90
C ALA A 10 -8.41 -0.40 1.81
N ASP A 11 -9.16 -0.29 0.71
CA ASP A 11 -9.06 -1.19 -0.44
C ASP A 11 -7.70 -1.07 -1.15
N GLU A 12 -7.22 0.16 -1.37
CA GLU A 12 -5.88 0.41 -1.93
C GLU A 12 -4.77 -0.14 -1.00
N LEU A 13 -4.93 0.01 0.31
CA LEU A 13 -4.00 -0.55 1.29
C LEU A 13 -3.99 -2.09 1.23
N LYS A 14 -5.15 -2.72 1.11
CA LYS A 14 -5.28 -4.17 0.98
C LYS A 14 -4.62 -4.66 -0.32
N SER A 15 -4.97 -4.05 -1.45
CA SER A 15 -4.39 -4.36 -2.75
C SER A 15 -2.87 -4.21 -2.76
N ALA A 16 -2.33 -3.15 -2.14
CA ALA A 16 -0.89 -2.95 -2.06
C ALA A 16 -0.17 -3.98 -1.16
N LYS A 17 -0.84 -4.49 -0.11
CA LYS A 17 -0.32 -5.58 0.72
C LYS A 17 -0.31 -6.91 -0.05
N GLU A 18 -1.36 -7.21 -0.79
CA GLU A 18 -1.45 -8.41 -1.65
C GLU A 18 -0.35 -8.39 -2.73
N GLU A 19 -0.16 -7.26 -3.42
CA GLU A 19 0.90 -7.11 -4.42
C GLU A 19 2.30 -7.27 -3.79
N LEU A 20 2.51 -6.73 -2.59
CA LEU A 20 3.77 -6.91 -1.87
C LEU A 20 4.01 -8.37 -1.49
N PHE A 21 2.96 -9.10 -1.09
CA PHE A 21 3.05 -10.53 -0.81
C PHE A 21 3.46 -11.31 -2.06
N ASP A 22 2.80 -11.05 -3.19
CA ASP A 22 3.11 -11.68 -4.48
C ASP A 22 4.55 -11.40 -4.92
N PHE A 23 5.02 -10.16 -4.77
CA PHE A 23 6.40 -9.82 -5.10
C PHE A 23 7.40 -10.52 -4.18
N ARG A 24 7.10 -10.67 -2.87
CA ARG A 24 7.96 -11.41 -1.93
C ARG A 24 7.98 -12.90 -2.27
N PHE A 25 6.84 -13.47 -2.65
CA PHE A 25 6.74 -14.85 -3.09
C PHE A 25 7.57 -15.08 -4.36
N LYS A 26 7.37 -14.26 -5.39
CA LYS A 26 8.15 -14.33 -6.64
C LYS A 26 9.65 -14.08 -6.42
N LEU A 27 10.01 -13.22 -5.46
CA LEU A 27 11.41 -13.00 -5.09
C LEU A 27 12.02 -14.26 -4.47
N ALA A 28 11.31 -14.91 -3.54
CA ALA A 28 11.75 -16.14 -2.89
C ALA A 28 11.91 -17.29 -3.89
N THR A 29 11.02 -17.40 -4.88
CA THR A 29 11.12 -18.40 -5.96
C THR A 29 12.09 -18.02 -7.08
N ARG A 30 12.77 -16.86 -7.00
CA ARG A 30 13.64 -16.30 -8.05
C ARG A 30 12.93 -16.06 -9.39
N GLN A 31 11.62 -15.86 -9.37
CA GLN A 31 10.79 -15.58 -10.56
C GLN A 31 10.42 -14.10 -10.68
N LEU A 32 10.94 -13.24 -9.80
CA LEU A 32 10.67 -11.81 -9.85
C LEU A 32 11.36 -11.16 -11.06
N LYS A 33 10.55 -10.77 -12.06
CA LYS A 33 11.03 -10.04 -13.25
C LYS A 33 11.18 -8.55 -13.00
N ASN A 34 10.32 -7.95 -12.16
CA ASN A 34 10.29 -6.51 -11.90
C ASN A 34 10.61 -6.17 -10.44
N TYR A 35 11.88 -5.88 -10.16
CA TYR A 35 12.37 -5.51 -8.83
C TYR A 35 11.91 -4.12 -8.37
N ARG A 36 11.47 -3.24 -9.30
CA ARG A 36 10.94 -1.91 -8.96
C ARG A 36 9.53 -1.97 -8.36
N GLY A 37 8.82 -3.08 -8.54
CA GLY A 37 7.50 -3.32 -7.96
C GLY A 37 7.51 -3.36 -6.42
N LEU A 38 8.52 -4.02 -5.84
CA LEU A 38 8.64 -4.17 -4.38
C LEU A 38 8.72 -2.82 -3.63
N PRO A 39 9.62 -1.87 -3.98
CA PRO A 39 9.64 -0.55 -3.35
C PRO A 39 8.42 0.31 -3.73
N ALA A 40 7.80 0.09 -4.90
CA ALA A 40 6.57 0.80 -5.26
C ALA A 40 5.39 0.39 -4.36
N ALA A 41 5.14 -0.91 -4.19
CA ALA A 41 4.10 -1.43 -3.30
C ALA A 41 4.28 -0.94 -1.85
N ARG A 42 5.52 -0.98 -1.32
CA ARG A 42 5.84 -0.43 0.01
C ARG A 42 5.52 1.06 0.13
N ARG A 43 5.83 1.87 -0.90
CA ARG A 43 5.49 3.30 -0.91
C ARG A 43 3.97 3.53 -0.97
N ARG A 44 3.21 2.71 -1.70
CA ARG A 44 1.73 2.80 -1.73
C ARG A 44 1.14 2.53 -0.34
N ILE A 45 1.61 1.47 0.33
CA ILE A 45 1.22 1.15 1.72
C ILE A 45 1.50 2.34 2.65
N ALA A 46 2.73 2.87 2.63
CA ALA A 46 3.12 3.98 3.49
C ALA A 46 2.26 5.24 3.26
N ARG A 47 1.98 5.57 1.99
CA ARG A 47 1.12 6.71 1.63
C ARG A 47 -0.33 6.52 2.10
N ALA A 48 -0.89 5.32 1.92
CA ALA A 48 -2.25 5.03 2.36
C ALA A 48 -2.38 5.14 3.89
N LEU A 49 -1.44 4.55 4.64
CA LEU A 49 -1.39 4.66 6.10
C LEU A 49 -1.22 6.11 6.57
N THR A 50 -0.38 6.90 5.89
CA THR A 50 -0.17 8.31 6.24
C THR A 50 -1.47 9.10 6.08
N VAL A 51 -2.21 8.92 4.98
CA VAL A 51 -3.47 9.64 4.75
C VAL A 51 -4.55 9.20 5.76
N LEU A 52 -4.64 7.90 6.08
CA LEU A 52 -5.55 7.42 7.12
C LEU A 52 -5.24 8.06 8.47
N GLN A 53 -3.95 8.14 8.84
CA GLN A 53 -3.52 8.77 10.08
C GLN A 53 -3.77 10.28 10.10
N GLU A 54 -3.54 10.98 8.98
CA GLU A 54 -3.85 12.41 8.82
C GLU A 54 -5.35 12.68 9.03
N ARG A 55 -6.22 11.81 8.50
CA ARG A 55 -7.68 11.91 8.67
C ARG A 55 -8.13 11.65 10.09
N GLU A 56 -7.64 10.58 10.70
CA GLU A 56 -7.93 10.26 12.10
C GLU A 56 -7.57 11.44 13.02
N ARG A 57 -6.41 12.07 12.79
CA ARG A 57 -5.99 13.26 13.55
C ARG A 57 -6.86 14.48 13.30
N ALA A 58 -7.39 14.64 12.08
CA ALA A 58 -8.30 15.74 11.75
C ALA A 58 -9.70 15.56 12.34
N THR A 59 -10.15 14.32 12.53
CA THR A 59 -11.46 14.02 13.15
C THR A 59 -11.42 14.10 14.67
N ASN A 60 -10.26 13.83 15.29
CA ASN A 60 -10.08 13.81 16.75
C ASN A 60 -9.63 15.17 17.35
N GLY A 61 -9.62 16.25 16.57
CA GLY A 61 -9.29 17.61 17.01
C GLY A 61 -10.43 18.57 16.78
#